data_AF-A0A8T5DFE0-F1
#
_entry.id   AF-A0A8T5DFE0-F1
#
_cell.length_a   1.000
_cell.length_b   1.000
_cell.length_c   1.000
_cell.angle_alpha   90.00
_cell.angle_beta   90.00
_cell.angle_gamma   90.00
#
_symmetry.space_group_name_H-M   'P 1'
#
loop_
_entity.id
_entity.type
_entity.pdbx_description
1 polymer ?
#
loop_
_entity_poly.entity_id
_entity_poly.type
_entity_poly.pdbx_seq_one_letter_code
_entity_poly.pdbx_strand_id
1 'polypeptide(L)'
;MAYLKARKLLRVAAKLHQLQYEQFSKKEIKKKMNEIKYLASQKDVPKLSLRKEITFLEQKLENVFDLEKKVLASKRKESAQIGALKRQITVLKGRLQHSQDEDLREKVSKLSHLLGDAMAKSQSKKDIELSKELIEVMDQIDQNKVEASEEEKKMINKVHSFVERISSLKHELDVIEKLGKLDPIRKGRIEEAINLLEDKLEIFKSKNPALFEKIELIKQQKDEEKSEDSRHNMMFDAVDHISSQPVEQAIAGGDSQEFYVSGSGIVPQQTQTDDFSDIDDQSLEDELMKELPLPPPPKVR
;
A
#
# COMPACT_ATOMS: atom_id res chain seq x y z
N MET A 1 24.84 -17.51 15.14
CA MET A 1 24.45 -16.08 15.00
C MET A 1 23.89 -15.74 13.61
N ALA A 2 24.58 -16.06 12.51
CA ALA A 2 24.16 -15.67 11.15
C ALA A 2 22.78 -16.23 10.69
N TYR A 3 22.48 -17.49 11.03
CA TYR A 3 21.24 -18.17 10.64
C TYR A 3 19.97 -17.51 11.21
N LEU A 4 20.02 -17.03 12.45
CA LEU A 4 18.88 -16.36 13.10
C LEU A 4 18.59 -15.00 12.46
N LYS A 5 19.65 -14.30 12.02
CA LYS A 5 19.58 -13.01 11.34
C LYS A 5 19.00 -13.17 9.93
N ALA A 6 19.44 -14.20 9.20
CA ALA A 6 18.88 -14.56 7.89
C ALA A 6 17.39 -14.90 7.98
N ARG A 7 16.96 -15.69 8.97
CA ARG A 7 15.54 -16.06 9.16
C ARG A 7 14.66 -14.86 9.51
N LYS A 8 15.17 -13.90 10.29
CA LYS A 8 14.47 -12.64 10.58
C LYS A 8 14.32 -11.78 9.32
N LEU A 9 15.39 -11.64 8.53
CA LEU A 9 15.37 -10.91 7.26
C LEU A 9 14.39 -11.53 6.26
N LEU A 10 14.35 -12.87 6.16
CA LEU A 10 13.44 -13.58 5.26
C LEU A 10 11.97 -13.37 5.62
N ARG A 11 11.63 -13.32 6.92
CA ARG A 11 10.27 -12.96 7.36
C ARG A 11 9.91 -11.52 7.06
N VAL A 12 10.84 -10.59 7.24
CA VAL A 12 10.62 -9.17 6.96
C VAL A 12 10.42 -8.98 5.45
N ALA A 13 11.27 -9.59 4.62
CA ALA A 13 11.15 -9.58 3.17
C ALA A 13 9.83 -10.21 2.70
N ALA A 14 9.43 -11.34 3.26
CA ALA A 14 8.15 -11.99 2.94
C ALA A 14 6.95 -11.10 3.32
N LYS A 15 6.98 -10.46 4.49
CA LYS A 15 5.94 -9.50 4.89
C LYS A 15 5.89 -8.28 3.98
N LEU A 16 7.04 -7.72 3.61
CA LEU A 16 7.10 -6.57 2.70
C LEU A 16 6.60 -6.92 1.30
N HIS A 17 6.99 -8.08 0.76
CA HIS A 17 6.49 -8.56 -0.52
C HIS A 17 4.98 -8.82 -0.47
N GLN A 18 4.46 -9.35 0.64
CA GLN A 18 3.03 -9.54 0.82
C GLN A 18 2.28 -8.21 0.92
N LEU A 19 2.82 -7.22 1.64
CA LEU A 19 2.24 -5.86 1.70
C LEU A 19 2.26 -5.17 0.33
N GLN A 20 3.34 -5.29 -0.43
CA GLN A 20 3.40 -4.81 -1.82
C GLN A 20 2.36 -5.53 -2.69
N TYR A 21 2.25 -6.86 -2.57
CA TYR A 21 1.26 -7.61 -3.32
C TYR A 21 -0.16 -7.20 -2.95
N GLU A 22 -0.44 -6.87 -1.68
CA GLU A 22 -1.73 -6.37 -1.21
C GLU A 22 -2.04 -4.95 -1.71
N GLN A 23 -1.05 -4.05 -1.75
CA GLN A 23 -1.14 -2.68 -2.30
C GLN A 23 -1.26 -2.62 -3.84
N PHE A 24 -0.95 -3.71 -4.53
CA PHE A 24 -1.14 -3.84 -5.99
C PHE A 24 -2.13 -4.96 -6.35
N SER A 25 -2.84 -5.50 -5.35
CA SER A 25 -3.71 -6.66 -5.54
C SER A 25 -5.02 -6.26 -6.20
N LYS A 26 -5.56 -7.16 -7.04
CA LYS A 26 -6.98 -7.22 -7.38
C LYS A 26 -7.90 -7.05 -6.15
N LYS A 27 -7.45 -7.38 -4.93
CA LYS A 27 -8.18 -7.15 -3.68
C LYS A 27 -8.35 -5.66 -3.35
N GLU A 28 -7.34 -4.81 -3.54
CA GLU A 28 -7.46 -3.37 -3.28
C GLU A 28 -8.31 -2.70 -4.36
N ILE A 29 -8.14 -3.11 -5.62
CA ILE A 29 -9.02 -2.70 -6.72
C ILE A 29 -10.47 -3.11 -6.44
N LYS A 30 -10.69 -4.34 -5.94
CA LYS A 30 -12.03 -4.82 -5.56
C LYS A 30 -12.60 -4.09 -4.34
N LYS A 31 -11.74 -3.70 -3.38
CA LYS A 31 -12.12 -2.89 -2.21
C LYS A 31 -12.54 -1.49 -2.64
N LYS A 32 -11.73 -0.80 -3.46
CA LYS A 32 -12.05 0.49 -4.08
C LYS A 32 -13.31 0.42 -4.94
N MET A 33 -13.50 -0.67 -5.70
CA MET A 33 -14.72 -0.87 -6.50
C MET A 33 -15.97 -1.08 -5.62
N ASN A 34 -15.84 -1.78 -4.50
CA ASN A 34 -16.93 -1.93 -3.52
C ASN A 34 -17.21 -0.62 -2.78
N GLU A 35 -16.19 0.18 -2.48
CA GLU A 35 -16.30 1.52 -1.91
C GLU A 35 -17.01 2.47 -2.89
N ILE A 36 -16.68 2.42 -4.19
CA ILE A 36 -17.40 3.15 -5.25
C ILE A 36 -18.86 2.66 -5.36
N LYS A 37 -19.13 1.36 -5.25
CA LYS A 37 -20.51 0.83 -5.21
C LYS A 37 -21.29 1.32 -3.99
N TYR A 38 -20.64 1.41 -2.84
CA TYR A 38 -21.23 1.92 -1.60
C TYR A 38 -21.51 3.43 -1.72
N LEU A 39 -20.54 4.22 -2.19
CA LEU A 39 -20.71 5.66 -2.46
C LEU A 39 -21.77 5.93 -3.53
N ALA A 40 -21.89 5.07 -4.55
CA ALA A 40 -22.95 5.15 -5.55
C ALA A 40 -24.35 4.84 -5.00
N SER A 41 -24.45 4.14 -3.87
CA SER A 41 -25.71 3.84 -3.19
C SER A 41 -26.15 4.95 -2.22
N GLN A 42 -25.24 5.84 -1.83
CA GLN A 42 -25.55 7.03 -1.05
C GLN A 42 -26.14 8.12 -1.97
N LYS A 43 -27.26 8.72 -1.56
CA LYS A 43 -28.02 9.69 -2.39
C LYS A 43 -27.27 11.00 -2.67
N ASP A 44 -26.23 11.31 -1.90
CA ASP A 44 -25.50 12.59 -1.94
C ASP A 44 -24.22 12.59 -2.79
N VAL A 45 -23.83 11.47 -3.43
CA VAL A 45 -22.64 11.45 -4.29
C VAL A 45 -23.03 11.79 -5.73
N PRO A 46 -22.47 12.87 -6.34
CA PRO A 46 -22.79 13.23 -7.71
C PRO A 46 -22.42 12.09 -8.67
N LYS A 47 -23.40 11.55 -9.39
CA LYS A 47 -23.22 10.48 -10.39
C LYS A 47 -22.13 10.78 -11.41
N LEU A 48 -21.89 12.07 -11.69
CA LEU A 48 -20.83 12.54 -12.58
C LEU A 48 -19.43 12.31 -12.00
N SER A 49 -19.24 12.49 -10.69
CA SER A 49 -17.94 12.25 -10.02
C SER A 49 -17.58 10.78 -10.07
N LEU A 50 -18.53 9.91 -9.76
CA LEU A 50 -18.35 8.45 -9.85
C LEU A 50 -18.05 8.00 -11.29
N ARG A 51 -18.74 8.55 -12.30
CA ARG A 51 -18.43 8.25 -13.71
C ARG A 51 -17.03 8.70 -14.12
N LYS A 52 -16.60 9.88 -13.69
CA LYS A 52 -15.24 10.39 -13.96
C LYS A 52 -14.19 9.50 -13.30
N GLU A 53 -14.42 9.08 -12.07
CA GLU A 53 -13.48 8.20 -11.35
C GLU A 53 -13.44 6.79 -11.94
N ILE A 54 -14.59 6.24 -12.36
CA ILE A 54 -14.63 4.98 -13.13
C ILE A 54 -13.83 5.12 -14.43
N THR A 55 -14.05 6.20 -15.19
CA THR A 55 -13.32 6.44 -16.45
C THR A 55 -11.81 6.56 -16.21
N PHE A 56 -11.41 7.26 -15.14
CA PHE A 56 -10.01 7.40 -14.76
C PHE A 56 -9.38 6.07 -14.35
N LEU A 57 -10.11 5.25 -13.59
CA LEU A 57 -9.65 3.91 -13.19
C LEU A 57 -9.55 2.96 -14.39
N GLU A 58 -10.48 3.03 -15.35
CA GLU A 58 -10.45 2.28 -16.61
C GLU A 58 -9.22 2.66 -17.43
N GLN A 59 -8.95 3.96 -17.62
CA GLN A 59 -7.75 4.44 -18.31
C GLN A 59 -6.47 3.99 -17.59
N LYS A 60 -6.45 4.04 -16.26
CA LYS A 60 -5.29 3.57 -15.48
C LYS A 60 -5.08 2.07 -15.66
N LEU A 61 -6.15 1.29 -15.70
CA LEU A 61 -6.09 -0.16 -15.91
C LEU A 61 -5.61 -0.50 -17.33
N GLU A 62 -6.08 0.23 -18.34
CA GLU A 62 -5.64 0.08 -19.73
C GLU A 62 -4.14 0.36 -19.87
N ASN A 63 -3.65 1.45 -19.26
CA ASN A 63 -2.22 1.77 -19.24
C ASN A 63 -1.38 0.68 -18.57
N VAL A 64 -1.87 0.10 -17.46
CA VAL A 64 -1.20 -1.03 -16.80
C VAL A 64 -1.15 -2.25 -17.71
N PHE A 65 -2.26 -2.55 -18.39
CA PHE A 65 -2.34 -3.68 -19.31
C PHE A 65 -1.37 -3.53 -20.50
N ASP A 66 -1.24 -2.32 -21.05
CA ASP A 66 -0.28 -2.04 -22.11
C ASP A 66 1.17 -2.20 -21.66
N LEU A 67 1.49 -1.78 -20.42
CA LEU A 67 2.80 -2.00 -19.83
C LEU A 67 3.08 -3.49 -19.64
N GLU A 68 2.12 -4.26 -19.10
CA GLU A 68 2.24 -5.72 -18.95
C GLU A 68 2.50 -6.40 -20.29
N LYS A 69 1.78 -5.98 -21.35
CA LYS A 69 1.97 -6.51 -22.71
C LYS A 69 3.37 -6.21 -23.25
N LYS A 70 3.88 -4.99 -23.05
CA LYS A 70 5.25 -4.61 -23.45
C LYS A 70 6.30 -5.41 -22.69
N VAL A 71 6.14 -5.57 -21.37
CA VAL A 71 7.05 -6.37 -20.53
C VAL A 71 7.05 -7.83 -20.97
N LEU A 72 5.88 -8.40 -21.25
CA LEU A 72 5.74 -9.77 -21.72
C LEU A 72 6.40 -9.98 -23.09
N ALA A 73 6.26 -9.01 -24.01
CA ALA A 73 6.94 -9.04 -25.30
C ALA A 73 8.47 -8.96 -25.16
N SER A 74 8.99 -8.10 -24.27
CA SER A 74 10.43 -8.03 -23.98
C SER A 74 10.94 -9.35 -23.42
N LYS A 75 10.23 -9.92 -22.43
CA LYS A 75 10.58 -11.18 -21.79
C LYS A 75 10.62 -12.34 -22.78
N ARG A 76 9.70 -12.40 -23.76
CA ARG A 76 9.72 -13.40 -24.84
C ARG A 76 10.97 -13.26 -25.72
N LYS A 77 11.31 -12.03 -26.14
CA LYS A 77 12.52 -11.76 -26.94
C LYS A 77 13.79 -12.12 -26.18
N GLU A 78 13.90 -11.71 -24.92
CA GLU A 78 15.03 -12.05 -24.05
C GLU A 78 15.14 -13.56 -23.83
N SER A 79 14.03 -14.25 -23.61
CA SER A 79 14.01 -15.70 -23.45
C SER A 79 14.52 -16.43 -24.70
N ALA A 80 14.10 -15.99 -25.89
CA ALA A 80 14.60 -16.53 -27.15
C ALA A 80 16.11 -16.29 -27.33
N GLN A 81 16.59 -15.07 -27.00
CA GLN A 81 18.02 -14.75 -27.02
C GLN A 81 18.82 -15.59 -26.02
N ILE A 82 18.32 -15.77 -24.80
CA ILE A 82 18.93 -16.64 -23.79
C ILE A 82 19.00 -18.08 -24.30
N GLY A 83 17.94 -18.57 -24.94
CA GLY A 83 17.93 -19.89 -25.57
C GLY A 83 19.01 -20.05 -26.65
N ALA A 84 19.13 -19.06 -27.54
CA ALA A 84 20.18 -19.04 -28.58
C ALA A 84 21.58 -19.01 -27.97
N LEU A 85 21.83 -18.15 -26.97
CA LEU A 85 23.11 -18.07 -26.27
C LEU A 85 23.45 -19.37 -25.53
N LYS A 86 22.47 -20.02 -24.88
CA LYS A 86 22.68 -21.32 -24.24
C LYS A 86 23.12 -22.37 -25.26
N ARG A 87 22.48 -22.44 -26.43
CA ARG A 87 22.88 -23.36 -27.51
C ARG A 87 24.31 -23.07 -27.99
N GLN A 88 24.65 -21.81 -28.23
CA GLN A 88 26.00 -21.41 -28.62
C GLN A 88 27.05 -21.78 -27.55
N ILE A 89 26.76 -21.53 -26.27
CA ILE A 89 27.62 -21.92 -25.15
C ILE A 89 27.82 -23.43 -25.13
N THR A 90 26.77 -24.23 -25.32
CA THR A 90 26.89 -25.70 -25.37
C THR A 90 27.79 -26.15 -26.52
N VAL A 91 27.63 -25.58 -27.72
CA VAL A 91 28.50 -25.89 -28.87
C VAL A 91 29.96 -25.51 -28.59
N LEU A 92 30.20 -24.33 -28.02
CA LEU A 92 31.55 -23.86 -27.68
C LEU A 92 32.18 -24.70 -26.57
N LYS A 93 31.42 -25.08 -25.54
CA LYS A 93 31.87 -26.01 -24.49
C LYS A 93 32.21 -27.38 -25.07
N GLY A 94 31.38 -27.90 -25.97
CA GLY A 94 31.66 -29.13 -26.69
C GLY A 94 32.98 -29.04 -27.47
N ARG A 95 33.17 -27.98 -28.27
CA ARG A 95 34.43 -27.76 -29.01
C ARG A 95 35.65 -27.63 -28.09
N LEU A 96 35.50 -26.95 -26.95
CA LEU A 96 36.56 -26.82 -25.95
C LEU A 96 36.89 -28.15 -25.24
N GLN A 97 35.90 -29.02 -25.04
CA GLN A 97 36.13 -30.36 -24.47
C GLN A 97 36.80 -31.31 -25.46
N HIS A 98 36.51 -31.16 -26.76
CA HIS A 98 37.16 -31.94 -27.84
C HIS A 98 38.51 -31.34 -28.28
N SER A 99 38.89 -30.18 -27.75
CA SER A 99 40.23 -29.62 -27.92
C SER A 99 41.23 -30.49 -27.17
N GLN A 100 42.29 -30.93 -27.85
CA GLN A 100 43.37 -31.71 -27.26
C GLN A 100 44.22 -30.90 -26.26
N ASP A 101 44.09 -29.57 -26.28
CA ASP A 101 44.78 -28.66 -25.37
C ASP A 101 44.10 -28.63 -23.99
N GLU A 102 44.66 -29.42 -23.07
CA GLU A 102 44.21 -29.56 -21.68
C GLU A 102 44.47 -28.29 -20.85
N ASP A 103 45.57 -27.58 -21.12
CA ASP A 103 45.93 -26.32 -20.46
C ASP A 103 44.92 -25.21 -20.78
N LEU A 104 44.46 -25.14 -22.03
CA LEU A 104 43.44 -24.19 -22.45
C LEU A 104 42.11 -24.47 -21.75
N ARG A 105 41.72 -25.75 -21.61
CA ARG A 105 40.49 -26.17 -20.92
C ARG A 105 40.51 -25.76 -19.45
N GLU A 106 41.63 -25.96 -18.76
CA GLU A 106 41.77 -25.54 -17.37
C GLU A 106 41.75 -24.02 -17.18
N LYS A 107 42.45 -23.26 -18.04
CA LYS A 107 42.47 -21.80 -18.00
C LYS A 107 41.07 -21.22 -18.23
N VAL A 108 40.33 -21.74 -19.21
CA VAL A 108 38.95 -21.30 -19.48
C VAL A 108 38.03 -21.64 -18.31
N SER A 109 38.19 -22.80 -17.66
CA SER A 109 37.43 -23.16 -16.47
C SER A 109 37.70 -22.20 -15.30
N LYS A 110 38.98 -21.94 -15.00
CA LYS A 110 39.41 -20.99 -13.95
C LYS A 110 38.90 -19.57 -14.23
N LEU A 111 39.01 -19.10 -15.47
CA LEU A 111 38.51 -17.78 -15.87
C LEU A 111 36.97 -17.70 -15.81
N SER A 112 36.26 -18.76 -16.21
CA SER A 112 34.79 -18.81 -16.12
C SER A 112 34.32 -18.72 -14.67
N HIS A 113 35.01 -19.38 -13.75
CA HIS A 113 34.70 -19.31 -12.32
C HIS A 113 35.00 -17.92 -11.75
N LEU A 114 36.17 -17.35 -12.03
CA LEU A 114 36.55 -16.00 -11.59
C LEU A 114 35.61 -14.92 -12.14
N LEU A 115 35.20 -15.04 -13.40
CA LEU A 115 34.23 -14.14 -14.01
C LEU A 115 32.86 -14.27 -13.34
N GLY A 116 32.40 -15.50 -13.08
CA GLY A 116 31.17 -15.75 -12.34
C GLY A 116 31.17 -15.09 -10.96
N ASP A 117 32.27 -15.23 -10.22
CA ASP A 117 32.46 -14.60 -8.92
C ASP A 117 32.50 -13.06 -9.01
N ALA A 118 33.18 -12.52 -10.01
CA ALA A 118 33.26 -11.08 -10.24
C ALA A 118 31.89 -10.48 -10.59
N MET A 119 31.12 -11.16 -11.45
CA MET A 119 29.76 -10.75 -11.82
C MET A 119 28.81 -10.83 -10.63
N ALA A 120 28.87 -11.91 -9.83
CA ALA A 120 28.06 -12.04 -8.61
C ALA A 120 28.36 -10.91 -7.62
N LYS A 121 29.64 -10.61 -7.37
CA LYS A 121 30.05 -9.48 -6.51
C LYS A 121 29.62 -8.13 -7.06
N SER A 122 29.70 -7.92 -8.38
CA SER A 122 29.24 -6.68 -9.02
C SER A 122 27.72 -6.51 -8.89
N GLN A 123 26.95 -7.58 -9.10
CA GLN A 123 25.50 -7.54 -8.96
C GLN A 123 25.10 -7.25 -7.52
N SER A 124 25.70 -7.95 -6.54
CA SER A 124 25.43 -7.66 -5.13
C SER A 124 25.78 -6.22 -4.74
N LYS A 125 26.84 -5.63 -5.31
CA LYS A 125 27.15 -4.20 -5.09
C LYS A 125 26.05 -3.28 -5.63
N LYS A 126 25.58 -3.52 -6.86
CA LYS A 126 24.48 -2.76 -7.47
C LYS A 126 23.18 -2.90 -6.66
N ASP A 127 22.85 -4.10 -6.20
CA ASP A 127 21.65 -4.34 -5.40
C ASP A 127 21.73 -3.59 -4.05
N ILE A 128 22.92 -3.56 -3.42
CA ILE A 128 23.14 -2.78 -2.20
C ILE A 128 23.02 -1.28 -2.47
N GLU A 129 23.56 -0.79 -3.59
CA GLU A 129 23.48 0.62 -3.98
C GLU A 129 22.04 1.07 -4.22
N LEU A 130 21.27 0.31 -5.00
CA LEU A 130 19.83 0.54 -5.20
C LEU A 130 19.05 0.49 -3.88
N SER A 131 19.40 -0.43 -2.99
CA SER A 131 18.75 -0.51 -1.67
C SER A 131 19.03 0.73 -0.80
N LYS A 132 20.22 1.32 -0.91
CA LYS A 132 20.57 2.56 -0.21
C LYS A 132 19.83 3.76 -0.79
N GLU A 133 19.79 3.87 -2.11
CA GLU A 133 19.01 4.93 -2.79
C GLU A 133 17.52 4.87 -2.41
N LEU A 134 16.95 3.66 -2.36
CA LEU A 134 15.56 3.46 -1.91
C LEU A 134 15.34 3.91 -0.47
N ILE A 135 16.27 3.60 0.44
CA ILE A 135 16.20 4.03 1.84
C ILE A 135 16.28 5.57 1.92
N GLU A 136 17.20 6.20 1.19
CA GLU A 136 17.32 7.66 1.17
C GLU A 136 16.07 8.36 0.64
N VAL A 137 15.44 7.81 -0.41
CA VAL A 137 14.17 8.34 -0.93
C VAL A 137 13.05 8.15 0.08
N MET A 138 12.99 7.03 0.80
CA MET A 138 11.99 6.80 1.86
C MET A 138 12.16 7.79 3.02
N ASP A 139 13.39 8.01 3.48
CA ASP A 139 13.69 8.95 4.56
C ASP A 139 13.31 10.40 4.18
N GLN A 140 13.52 10.79 2.92
CA GLN A 140 13.08 12.10 2.41
C GLN A 140 11.56 12.24 2.36
N ILE A 141 10.84 11.19 1.96
CA ILE A 141 9.37 11.19 1.96
C ILE A 141 8.82 11.32 3.38
N ASP A 142 9.43 10.64 4.34
CA ASP A 142 9.00 10.68 5.73
C ASP A 142 9.30 12.04 6.37
N GLN A 143 10.46 12.66 6.09
CA GLN A 143 10.76 14.03 6.53
C GLN A 143 9.77 15.06 5.96
N ASN A 144 9.49 15.01 4.66
CA ASN A 144 8.55 15.93 4.01
C ASN A 144 7.11 15.76 4.54
N LYS A 145 6.70 14.54 4.90
CA LYS A 145 5.39 14.30 5.54
C LYS A 145 5.31 14.86 6.96
N VAL A 146 6.39 14.77 7.73
CA VAL A 146 6.43 15.29 9.11
C VAL A 146 6.39 16.81 9.11
N GLU A 147 7.15 17.48 8.24
CA GLU A 147 7.14 18.94 8.12
C GLU A 147 5.77 19.49 7.68
N ALA A 148 5.16 18.87 6.66
CA ALA A 148 3.80 19.21 6.25
C ALA A 148 2.77 19.02 7.38
N SER A 149 2.93 17.98 8.21
CA SER A 149 2.02 17.73 9.34
C SER A 149 2.14 18.76 10.48
N GLU A 150 3.35 19.26 10.76
CA GLU A 150 3.56 20.27 11.80
C GLU A 150 2.96 21.63 11.43
N GLU A 151 3.11 22.04 10.18
CA GLU A 151 2.55 23.30 9.69
C GLU A 151 1.02 23.25 9.64
N GLU A 152 0.44 22.13 9.19
CA GLU A 152 -1.01 21.91 9.24
C GLU A 152 -1.53 22.01 10.69
N LYS A 153 -0.86 21.39 11.67
CA LYS A 153 -1.24 21.47 13.09
C LYS A 153 -1.17 22.91 13.63
N LYS A 154 -0.12 23.67 13.29
CA LYS A 154 0.01 25.09 13.69
C LYS A 154 -1.11 25.95 13.10
N MET A 155 -1.51 25.68 11.86
CA MET A 155 -2.63 26.40 11.23
C MET A 155 -3.98 26.02 11.85
N ILE A 156 -4.22 24.74 12.12
CA ILE A 156 -5.44 24.26 12.81
C ILE A 156 -5.58 24.92 14.19
N ASN A 157 -4.50 24.97 14.98
CA ASN A 157 -4.52 25.60 16.30
C ASN A 157 -4.83 27.11 16.25
N LYS A 158 -4.36 27.83 15.21
CA LYS A 158 -4.70 29.25 14.99
C LYS A 158 -6.17 29.43 14.63
N VAL A 159 -6.73 28.55 13.80
CA VAL A 159 -8.16 28.59 13.46
C VAL A 159 -9.01 28.28 14.70
N HIS A 160 -8.61 27.31 15.52
CA HIS A 160 -9.33 26.96 16.73
C HIS A 160 -9.38 28.12 17.74
N SER A 161 -8.25 28.81 17.94
CA SER A 161 -8.19 29.95 18.85
C SER A 161 -9.04 31.14 18.39
N PHE A 162 -9.16 31.38 17.09
CA PHE A 162 -10.10 32.38 16.56
C PHE A 162 -11.56 31.98 16.81
N VAL A 163 -11.92 30.72 16.60
CA VAL A 163 -13.28 30.22 16.83
C VAL A 163 -13.66 30.32 18.31
N GLU A 164 -12.78 29.92 19.23
CA GLU A 164 -13.02 30.02 20.68
C GLU A 164 -13.12 31.47 21.16
N ARG A 165 -12.32 32.37 20.58
CA ARG A 165 -12.40 33.79 20.87
C ARG A 165 -13.73 34.38 20.41
N ILE A 166 -14.18 34.03 19.20
CA ILE A 166 -15.49 34.45 18.66
C ILE A 166 -16.63 33.89 19.52
N SER A 167 -16.59 32.61 19.91
CA SER A 167 -17.64 32.02 20.75
C SER A 167 -17.69 32.68 22.13
N SER A 168 -16.53 33.00 22.72
CA SER A 168 -16.44 33.70 24.00
C SER A 168 -17.02 35.12 23.91
N LEU A 169 -16.70 35.86 22.85
CA LEU A 169 -17.23 37.21 22.62
C LEU A 169 -18.74 37.20 22.32
N LYS A 170 -19.22 36.20 21.57
CA LYS A 170 -20.67 36.00 21.34
C LYS A 170 -21.39 35.67 22.64
N HIS A 171 -20.78 34.87 23.52
CA HIS A 171 -21.34 34.59 24.85
C HIS A 171 -21.32 35.83 25.75
N GLU A 172 -20.25 36.63 25.74
CA GLU A 172 -20.20 37.91 26.45
C GLU A 172 -21.31 38.85 25.97
N LEU A 173 -21.57 38.89 24.66
CA LEU A 173 -22.66 39.67 24.07
C LEU A 173 -24.04 39.17 24.54
N ASP A 174 -24.29 37.86 24.50
CA ASP A 174 -25.53 37.25 25.00
C ASP A 174 -25.76 37.51 26.50
N VAL A 175 -24.70 37.46 27.32
CA VAL A 175 -24.75 37.79 28.75
C VAL A 175 -25.05 39.27 28.97
N ILE A 176 -24.45 40.17 28.19
CA ILE A 176 -24.72 41.62 28.26
C ILE A 176 -26.17 41.92 27.84
N GLU A 177 -26.69 41.25 26.82
CA GLU A 177 -28.09 41.37 26.40
C GLU A 177 -29.06 40.87 27.47
N LYS A 178 -28.78 39.73 28.10
CA LYS A 178 -29.59 39.16 29.19
C LYS A 178 -29.58 40.00 30.47
N LEU A 179 -28.47 40.69 30.77
CA LEU A 179 -28.32 41.50 31.98
C LEU A 179 -28.97 42.89 31.87
N GLY A 180 -29.43 43.32 30.69
CA GLY A 180 -30.11 44.60 30.49
C GLY A 180 -29.24 45.85 30.80
N LYS A 181 -27.94 45.67 31.04
CA LYS A 181 -26.97 46.75 31.28
C LYS A 181 -26.47 47.24 29.91
N LEU A 182 -27.26 48.10 29.27
CA LEU A 182 -26.90 48.74 28.00
C LEU A 182 -25.78 49.78 28.22
N ASP A 183 -24.52 49.34 28.13
CA ASP A 183 -23.45 50.21 27.67
C ASP A 183 -23.33 50.04 26.14
N PRO A 184 -24.03 50.85 25.32
CA PRO A 184 -24.05 50.70 23.86
C PRO A 184 -22.64 50.80 23.26
N ILE A 185 -21.74 51.53 23.93
CA ILE A 185 -20.34 51.68 23.53
C ILE A 185 -19.58 50.36 23.67
N ARG A 186 -19.82 49.60 24.75
CA ARG A 186 -19.14 48.31 24.98
C ARG A 186 -19.68 47.23 24.06
N LYS A 187 -21.00 47.25 23.79
CA LYS A 187 -21.64 46.37 22.80
C LYS A 187 -21.03 46.58 21.40
N GLY A 188 -20.94 47.83 20.94
CA GLY A 188 -20.34 48.14 19.63
C GLY A 188 -18.89 47.67 19.51
N ARG A 189 -18.07 47.82 20.57
CA ARG A 189 -16.67 47.32 20.54
C ARG A 189 -16.56 45.80 20.46
N ILE A 190 -17.48 45.07 21.09
CA ILE A 190 -17.50 43.60 21.03
C ILE A 190 -17.95 43.13 19.65
N GLU A 191 -18.97 43.78 19.06
CA GLU A 191 -19.43 43.51 17.70
C GLU A 191 -18.35 43.81 16.66
N GLU A 192 -17.66 44.94 16.76
CA GLU A 192 -16.51 45.28 15.91
C GLU A 192 -15.38 44.25 16.03
N ALA A 193 -15.10 43.76 17.25
CA ALA A 193 -14.09 42.74 17.48
C ALA A 193 -14.49 41.38 16.90
N ILE A 194 -15.78 41.02 16.95
CA ILE A 194 -16.32 39.81 16.31
C ILE A 194 -16.17 39.93 14.80
N ASN A 195 -16.61 41.04 14.19
CA ASN A 195 -16.53 41.25 12.75
C ASN A 195 -15.06 41.20 12.25
N LEU A 196 -14.14 41.85 12.96
CA LEU A 196 -12.70 41.80 12.62
C LEU A 196 -12.10 40.39 12.69
N LEU A 197 -12.59 39.54 13.62
CA LEU A 197 -12.14 38.16 13.73
C LEU A 197 -12.79 37.26 12.69
N GLU A 198 -14.06 37.49 12.35
CA GLU A 198 -14.77 36.80 11.27
C GLU A 198 -14.17 37.12 9.90
N ASP A 199 -13.87 38.40 9.61
CA ASP A 199 -13.18 38.82 8.38
C ASP A 199 -11.80 38.17 8.25
N LYS A 200 -11.03 38.13 9.36
CA LYS A 200 -9.72 37.44 9.38
C LYS A 200 -9.87 35.94 9.17
N LEU A 201 -10.93 35.33 9.69
CA LEU A 201 -11.23 33.92 9.51
C LEU A 201 -11.62 33.62 8.05
N GLU A 202 -12.37 34.50 7.40
CA GLU A 202 -12.80 34.38 6.01
C GLU A 202 -11.63 34.57 5.02
N ILE A 203 -10.75 35.54 5.31
CA ILE A 203 -9.47 35.69 4.59
C ILE A 203 -8.58 34.44 4.78
N PHE A 204 -8.60 33.82 5.97
CA PHE A 204 -7.87 32.57 6.20
C PHE A 204 -8.49 31.38 5.47
N LYS A 205 -9.82 31.33 5.40
CA LYS A 205 -10.60 30.27 4.72
C LYS A 205 -10.39 30.30 3.21
N SER A 206 -10.44 31.50 2.61
CA SER A 206 -10.18 31.68 1.17
C SER A 206 -8.74 31.32 0.78
N LYS A 207 -7.77 31.57 1.65
CA LYS A 207 -6.36 31.19 1.41
C LYS A 207 -6.09 29.70 1.59
N ASN A 208 -6.85 28.99 2.42
CA ASN A 208 -6.61 27.58 2.74
C ASN A 208 -7.91 26.75 2.79
N PRO A 209 -8.62 26.57 1.66
CA PRO A 209 -9.92 25.89 1.63
C PRO A 209 -9.85 24.42 2.08
N ALA A 210 -8.79 23.70 1.71
CA ALA A 210 -8.62 22.27 2.02
C ALA A 210 -8.45 21.97 3.53
N LEU A 211 -7.98 22.93 4.33
CA LEU A 211 -7.85 22.78 5.78
C LEU A 211 -9.20 22.91 6.48
N PHE A 212 -10.08 23.78 5.99
CA PHE A 212 -11.41 23.97 6.58
C PHE A 212 -12.32 22.77 6.34
N GLU A 213 -12.23 22.15 5.17
CA GLU A 213 -12.97 20.91 4.86
C GLU A 213 -12.57 19.76 5.81
N LYS A 214 -11.28 19.63 6.12
CA LYS A 214 -10.78 18.68 7.14
C LYS A 214 -11.27 19.03 8.57
N ILE A 215 -11.28 20.30 8.94
CA ILE A 215 -11.76 20.74 10.27
C ILE A 215 -13.26 20.50 10.44
N GLU A 216 -14.05 20.69 9.37
CA GLU A 216 -15.50 20.47 9.36
C GLU A 216 -15.84 18.98 9.51
N LEU A 217 -15.07 18.09 8.85
CA LEU A 217 -15.11 16.64 9.05
C LEU A 217 -14.79 16.22 10.50
N ILE A 218 -13.77 16.84 11.13
CA ILE A 218 -13.41 16.54 12.53
C ILE A 218 -14.50 17.00 13.51
N LYS A 219 -15.18 18.12 13.23
CA LYS A 219 -16.32 18.57 14.04
C LYS A 219 -17.49 17.60 13.96
N GLN A 220 -17.83 17.11 12.76
CA GLN A 220 -18.88 16.11 12.57
C GLN A 220 -18.60 14.83 13.36
N GLN A 221 -17.35 14.36 13.38
CA GLN A 221 -16.96 13.18 14.16
C GLN A 221 -17.05 13.39 15.69
N LYS A 222 -16.69 14.57 16.19
CA LYS A 222 -16.81 14.90 17.62
C LYS A 222 -18.25 15.03 18.11
N ASP A 223 -19.16 15.47 17.25
CA ASP A 223 -20.58 15.57 17.58
C ASP A 223 -21.27 14.18 17.56
N GLU A 224 -20.76 13.23 16.76
CA GLU A 224 -21.18 11.82 16.81
C GLU A 224 -20.74 11.13 18.12
N GLU A 225 -19.49 11.31 18.56
CA GLU A 225 -18.97 10.74 19.83
C GLU A 225 -19.74 11.24 21.06
N LYS A 226 -20.08 12.55 21.12
CA LYS A 226 -20.92 13.09 22.21
C LYS A 226 -22.34 12.52 22.23
N SER A 227 -22.85 12.08 21.08
CA SER A 227 -24.16 11.43 20.99
C SER A 227 -24.13 9.99 21.50
N GLU A 228 -22.99 9.29 21.37
CA GLU A 228 -22.79 7.93 21.88
C GLU A 228 -22.56 7.91 23.38
N ASP A 229 -21.78 8.85 23.94
CA ASP A 229 -21.63 8.98 25.40
C ASP A 229 -22.96 9.33 26.09
N SER A 230 -23.80 10.14 25.44
CA SER A 230 -25.15 10.44 25.93
C SER A 230 -26.08 9.21 25.89
N ARG A 231 -25.90 8.31 24.91
CA ARG A 231 -26.60 7.02 24.86
C ARG A 231 -26.11 6.05 25.93
N HIS A 232 -24.81 6.06 26.22
CA HIS A 232 -24.21 5.16 27.20
C HIS A 232 -24.63 5.52 28.64
N ASN A 233 -24.82 6.81 28.94
CA ASN A 233 -25.36 7.25 30.23
C ASN A 233 -26.85 6.95 30.42
N MET A 234 -27.67 6.95 29.36
CA MET A 234 -29.09 6.57 29.49
C MET A 234 -29.31 5.06 29.68
N MET A 235 -28.31 4.21 29.43
CA MET A 235 -28.41 2.77 29.71
C MET A 235 -28.04 2.38 31.15
N PHE A 236 -27.37 3.25 31.93
CA PHE A 236 -27.03 2.95 33.32
C PHE A 236 -28.11 3.39 34.33
N ASP A 237 -28.87 4.46 34.05
CA ASP A 237 -29.97 4.90 34.93
C ASP A 237 -31.19 3.96 34.91
N ALA A 238 -31.27 3.04 33.94
CA ALA A 238 -32.36 2.06 33.85
C ALA A 238 -32.13 0.78 34.68
N VAL A 239 -30.98 0.62 35.33
CA VAL A 239 -30.59 -0.64 36.00
C VAL A 239 -30.87 -0.63 37.52
N ASP A 240 -31.12 0.52 38.14
CA ASP A 240 -31.25 0.63 39.60
C ASP A 240 -32.66 0.38 40.17
N HIS A 241 -33.62 -0.12 39.37
CA HIS A 241 -34.99 -0.38 39.84
C HIS A 241 -35.51 -1.81 39.66
N ILE A 242 -34.65 -2.80 39.45
CA ILE A 242 -35.08 -4.21 39.45
C ILE A 242 -34.51 -4.95 40.66
N SER A 243 -35.35 -5.00 41.70
CA SER A 243 -35.64 -6.18 42.51
C SER A 243 -34.52 -6.72 43.41
N SER A 244 -34.50 -6.17 44.62
CA SER A 244 -34.07 -6.86 45.83
C SER A 244 -34.97 -8.07 46.15
N GLN A 245 -34.44 -9.28 45.96
CA GLN A 245 -34.84 -10.47 46.73
C GLN A 245 -33.58 -11.31 47.07
N PRO A 246 -33.46 -11.80 48.31
CA PRO A 246 -32.40 -12.72 48.70
C PRO A 246 -32.86 -14.17 48.46
N VAL A 247 -32.00 -15.01 47.87
CA VAL A 247 -32.20 -16.46 47.87
C VAL A 247 -30.95 -17.15 48.39
N GLU A 248 -31.21 -18.06 49.32
CA GLU A 248 -30.30 -18.85 50.12
C GLU A 248 -29.52 -19.91 49.33
N GLN A 249 -28.52 -20.43 50.05
CA GLN A 249 -27.56 -21.49 49.74
C GLN A 249 -28.14 -22.76 49.09
N ALA A 250 -27.34 -23.40 48.22
CA ALA A 250 -27.22 -24.86 48.19
C ALA A 250 -25.85 -25.30 47.61
N ILE A 251 -25.25 -26.25 48.31
CA ILE A 251 -24.01 -26.98 48.05
C ILE A 251 -24.30 -28.15 47.11
N ALA A 252 -23.40 -28.48 46.17
CA ALA A 252 -22.99 -29.85 45.80
C ALA A 252 -22.00 -29.85 44.64
N GLY A 253 -21.03 -30.75 44.69
CA GLY A 253 -19.89 -30.86 43.79
C GLY A 253 -20.15 -31.61 42.48
N GLY A 254 -19.08 -31.82 41.72
CA GLY A 254 -19.11 -32.62 40.50
C GLY A 254 -17.91 -32.36 39.60
N ASP A 255 -16.96 -33.29 39.62
CA ASP A 255 -15.80 -33.43 38.73
C ASP A 255 -16.15 -33.24 37.23
N SER A 256 -15.18 -32.74 36.44
CA SER A 256 -14.82 -33.31 35.13
C SER A 256 -13.64 -32.59 34.44
N GLN A 257 -12.63 -33.42 34.15
CA GLN A 257 -11.91 -33.55 32.88
C GLN A 257 -10.87 -32.51 32.43
N GLU A 258 -9.63 -32.98 32.52
CA GLU A 258 -8.43 -32.57 31.79
C GLU A 258 -8.66 -32.49 30.27
N PHE A 259 -8.30 -31.34 29.68
CA PHE A 259 -8.26 -31.14 28.24
C PHE A 259 -6.82 -31.27 27.73
N TYR A 260 -6.53 -32.36 27.01
CA TYR A 260 -5.28 -32.57 26.28
C TYR A 260 -5.17 -31.60 25.10
N VAL A 261 -4.11 -30.78 25.08
CA VAL A 261 -3.72 -29.94 23.94
C VAL A 261 -3.02 -30.81 22.90
N SER A 262 -3.76 -31.21 21.86
CA SER A 262 -3.22 -31.91 20.69
C SER A 262 -2.60 -30.92 19.69
N GLY A 263 -1.42 -31.28 19.19
CA GLY A 263 -0.54 -30.45 18.39
C GLY A 263 -1.03 -30.16 16.97
N SER A 264 -0.70 -28.95 16.51
CA SER A 264 -0.84 -28.50 15.13
C SER A 264 0.22 -29.17 14.23
N GLY A 265 -0.21 -30.16 13.45
CA GLY A 265 0.54 -30.67 12.31
C GLY A 265 0.62 -29.63 11.19
N ILE A 266 1.85 -29.32 10.76
CA ILE A 266 2.13 -28.52 9.56
C ILE A 266 2.03 -29.47 8.37
N VAL A 267 1.00 -29.28 7.53
CA VAL A 267 0.89 -29.90 6.21
C VAL A 267 1.65 -29.03 5.20
N PRO A 268 2.66 -29.53 4.48
CA PRO A 268 3.26 -28.79 3.38
C PRO A 268 2.38 -28.87 2.13
N GLN A 269 1.92 -27.70 1.65
CA GLN A 269 1.29 -27.56 0.34
C GLN A 269 2.34 -27.82 -0.75
N GLN A 270 2.07 -28.84 -1.57
CA GLN A 270 2.75 -29.09 -2.82
C GLN A 270 2.54 -27.91 -3.77
N THR A 271 3.63 -27.35 -4.28
CA THR A 271 3.64 -26.42 -5.42
C THR A 271 3.22 -27.19 -6.68
N GLN A 272 2.06 -26.84 -7.23
CA GLN A 272 1.69 -27.21 -8.60
C GLN A 272 2.73 -26.62 -9.55
N THR A 273 3.36 -27.50 -10.31
CA THR A 273 4.12 -27.15 -11.51
C THR A 273 3.10 -27.19 -12.64
N ASP A 274 2.83 -26.03 -13.26
CA ASP A 274 2.01 -26.00 -14.46
C ASP A 274 2.82 -26.64 -15.59
N ASP A 275 2.33 -27.78 -16.07
CA ASP A 275 2.78 -28.50 -17.25
C ASP A 275 2.68 -27.59 -18.49
N PHE A 276 3.83 -27.30 -19.10
CA PHE A 276 3.95 -26.65 -20.41
C PHE A 276 4.26 -27.70 -21.50
N SER A 277 3.62 -28.87 -21.44
CA SER A 277 3.93 -29.97 -22.36
C SER A 277 3.28 -29.86 -23.75
N ASP A 278 2.39 -28.91 -24.00
CA ASP A 278 1.62 -28.87 -25.27
C ASP A 278 1.91 -27.59 -26.08
N ILE A 279 3.19 -27.37 -26.42
CA ILE A 279 3.55 -26.54 -27.58
C ILE A 279 3.96 -27.52 -28.66
N ASP A 280 3.18 -27.59 -29.75
CA ASP A 280 3.45 -28.44 -30.92
C ASP A 280 4.84 -28.13 -31.51
N ASP A 281 5.85 -28.90 -31.09
CA ASP A 281 7.24 -28.82 -31.55
C ASP A 281 7.35 -28.96 -33.08
N GLN A 282 6.38 -29.63 -33.72
CA GLN A 282 6.33 -29.81 -35.18
C GLN A 282 6.10 -28.50 -35.95
N SER A 283 5.33 -27.56 -35.39
CA SER A 283 5.07 -26.28 -36.06
C SER A 283 6.31 -25.36 -36.06
N LEU A 284 7.22 -25.55 -35.10
CA LEU A 284 8.43 -24.74 -34.93
C LEU A 284 9.60 -25.25 -35.78
N GLU A 285 9.68 -26.56 -36.07
CA GLU A 285 10.68 -27.13 -36.97
C GLU A 285 10.46 -26.71 -38.44
N ASP A 286 9.21 -26.66 -38.90
CA ASP A 286 8.87 -26.31 -40.29
C ASP A 286 9.16 -24.84 -40.64
N GLU A 287 9.06 -23.93 -39.66
CA GLU A 287 9.38 -22.51 -39.85
C GLU A 287 10.90 -22.27 -39.82
N LEU A 288 11.65 -23.05 -39.03
CA LEU A 288 13.11 -22.97 -38.96
C LEU A 288 13.81 -23.56 -40.19
N MET A 289 13.24 -24.60 -40.79
CA MET A 289 13.80 -25.28 -41.98
C MET A 289 13.68 -24.45 -43.26
N LYS A 290 12.78 -23.45 -43.30
CA LYS A 290 12.65 -22.52 -44.44
C LYS A 290 13.73 -21.43 -44.48
N GLU A 291 14.38 -21.12 -43.36
CA GLU A 291 15.40 -20.06 -43.29
C GLU A 291 16.84 -20.57 -43.41
N LEU A 292 17.06 -21.88 -43.49
CA LEU A 292 18.40 -22.44 -43.67
C LEU A 292 18.85 -22.30 -45.14
N PRO A 293 20.01 -21.68 -45.41
CA PRO A 293 20.53 -21.57 -46.77
C PRO A 293 20.85 -22.97 -47.34
N LEU A 294 20.43 -23.20 -48.58
CA LEU A 294 20.66 -24.47 -49.28
C LEU A 294 22.17 -24.76 -49.38
N PRO A 295 22.57 -26.04 -49.24
CA PRO A 295 23.97 -26.42 -49.36
C PRO A 295 24.49 -26.11 -50.78
N PRO A 296 25.78 -25.73 -50.90
CA PRO A 296 26.36 -25.41 -52.19
C PRO A 296 26.40 -26.65 -53.09
N PRO A 297 26.20 -26.49 -54.41
CA PRO A 297 26.10 -27.61 -55.33
C PRO A 297 27.43 -28.39 -55.41
N PRO A 298 27.35 -29.72 -55.60
CA PRO A 298 28.51 -30.57 -55.67
C PRO A 298 29.39 -30.18 -56.85
N LYS A 299 30.70 -30.06 -56.59
CA LYS A 299 31.68 -29.77 -57.64
C LYS A 299 31.84 -31.01 -58.51
N VAL A 300 31.32 -30.93 -59.73
CA VAL A 300 31.55 -31.92 -60.78
C VAL A 300 33.05 -31.90 -61.10
N ARG A 301 33.70 -33.07 -61.00
CA ARG A 301 35.06 -33.30 -61.49
C ARG A 301 35.00 -33.87 -62.89
#